data_AF-A0A3D2D5P1-F1
#
_entry.id   AF-A0A3D2D5P1-F1
#
_cell.length_a   1.000
_cell.length_b   1.000
_cell.length_c   1.000
_cell.angle_alpha   90.00
_cell.angle_beta   90.00
_cell.angle_gamma   90.00
#
_symmetry.space_group_name_H-M   'P 1'
#
loop_
_entity.id
_entity.type
_entity.pdbx_description
1 polymer ?
#
loop_
_entity_poly.entity_id
_entity_poly.type
_entity_poly.pdbx_seq_one_letter_code
_entity_poly.pdbx_strand_id
1 'polypeptide(L)'
;MGKEKQEGIKMQVNQTKETFSRLAKRENKKLFVEKYLKPLICALDIGVINAVYRKTDDHNEIVTLIYSDGYTIDKDVTADSLSALTFDVIKGL
;
A
#
# COMPACT_ATOMS: atom_id res chain seq x y z
N MET A 1 33.45 -14.14 -26.92
CA MET A 1 33.45 -13.85 -25.47
C MET A 1 32.70 -12.55 -25.13
N GLY A 2 31.52 -12.28 -25.73
CA GLY A 2 30.86 -10.97 -25.65
C GLY A 2 29.34 -10.98 -25.44
N LYS A 3 28.68 -12.15 -25.43
CA LYS A 3 27.23 -12.25 -25.25
C LYS A 3 26.82 -12.45 -23.78
N GLU A 4 27.57 -13.26 -23.03
CA GLU A 4 27.27 -13.56 -21.61
C GLU A 4 27.39 -12.33 -20.70
N LYS A 5 28.30 -11.40 -21.01
CA LYS A 5 28.47 -10.16 -20.23
C LYS A 5 27.32 -9.17 -20.44
N GLN A 6 26.65 -9.18 -21.59
CA GLN A 6 25.51 -8.30 -21.88
C GLN A 6 24.21 -8.79 -21.25
N GLU A 7 24.01 -10.10 -21.13
CA GLU A 7 22.82 -10.67 -20.48
C GLU A 7 22.83 -10.47 -18.96
N GLY A 8 24.00 -10.64 -18.31
CA GLY A 8 24.15 -10.36 -16.87
C GLY A 8 23.89 -8.90 -16.48
N ILE A 9 24.17 -7.95 -17.38
CA ILE A 9 23.88 -6.52 -17.17
C ILE A 9 22.38 -6.22 -17.36
N LYS A 10 21.74 -6.82 -18.38
CA LYS A 10 20.28 -6.68 -18.58
C LYS A 10 19.47 -7.23 -17.41
N MET A 11 19.89 -8.36 -16.83
CA MET A 11 19.20 -8.99 -15.70
C MET A 11 19.29 -8.13 -14.43
N GLN A 12 20.47 -7.57 -14.12
CA GLN A 12 20.66 -6.66 -12.99
C GLN A 12 19.88 -5.35 -13.15
N VAL A 13 19.84 -4.77 -14.35
CA VAL A 13 19.10 -3.52 -14.61
C VAL A 13 17.59 -3.72 -14.44
N ASN A 14 17.04 -4.88 -14.85
CA ASN A 14 15.62 -5.17 -14.68
C ASN A 14 15.25 -5.38 -13.20
N GLN A 15 16.03 -6.18 -12.45
CA GLN A 15 15.82 -6.37 -11.01
C GLN A 15 15.89 -5.04 -10.24
N THR A 16 16.81 -4.16 -10.64
CA THR A 16 16.97 -2.84 -10.02
C THR A 16 15.76 -1.94 -10.32
N LYS A 17 15.29 -1.88 -11.57
CA LYS A 17 14.10 -1.11 -11.96
C LYS A 17 12.82 -1.60 -11.27
N GLU A 18 12.64 -2.92 -11.17
CA GLU A 18 11.51 -3.50 -10.44
C GLU A 18 11.56 -3.12 -8.95
N THR A 19 12.74 -3.16 -8.33
CA THR A 19 12.94 -2.78 -6.93
C THR A 19 12.62 -1.29 -6.69
N PHE A 20 13.14 -0.38 -7.51
CA PHE A 20 12.81 1.06 -7.42
C PHE A 20 11.32 1.33 -7.67
N SER A 21 10.69 0.64 -8.64
CA SER A 21 9.25 0.77 -8.87
C SER A 21 8.42 0.29 -7.68
N ARG A 22 8.87 -0.77 -6.99
CA ARG A 22 8.25 -1.29 -5.78
C ARG A 22 8.40 -0.32 -4.62
N LEU A 23 9.59 0.26 -4.44
CA LEU A 23 9.85 1.26 -3.41
C LEU A 23 9.02 2.52 -3.62
N ALA A 24 8.95 3.03 -4.85
CA ALA A 24 8.11 4.17 -5.21
C ALA A 24 6.61 3.89 -5.00
N LYS A 25 6.12 2.68 -5.33
CA LYS A 25 4.73 2.28 -5.02
C LYS A 25 4.47 2.18 -3.50
N ARG A 26 5.45 1.74 -2.72
CA ARG A 26 5.35 1.57 -1.26
C ARG A 26 5.30 2.90 -0.53
N GLU A 27 6.17 3.86 -0.85
CA GLU A 27 6.10 5.21 -0.27
C GLU A 27 4.79 5.91 -0.61
N ASN A 28 4.23 5.63 -1.79
CA ASN A 28 2.92 6.15 -2.17
C ASN A 28 1.78 5.61 -1.30
N LYS A 29 1.80 4.34 -0.86
CA LYS A 29 0.68 3.76 -0.08
C LYS A 29 0.54 4.38 1.31
N LYS A 30 1.64 4.48 2.06
CA LYS A 30 1.60 5.13 3.39
C LYS A 30 1.11 6.56 3.29
N LEU A 31 1.73 7.33 2.39
CA LEU A 31 1.38 8.73 2.17
C LEU A 31 -0.06 8.88 1.65
N PHE A 32 -0.53 7.93 0.84
CA PHE A 32 -1.90 7.88 0.37
C PHE A 32 -2.89 7.72 1.53
N VAL A 33 -2.63 6.75 2.42
CA VAL A 33 -3.48 6.50 3.58
C VAL A 33 -3.57 7.72 4.48
N GLU A 34 -2.42 8.32 4.80
CA GLU A 34 -2.35 9.46 5.72
C GLU A 34 -2.94 10.75 5.13
N LYS A 35 -2.64 11.07 3.87
CA LYS A 35 -3.02 12.35 3.26
C LYS A 35 -4.36 12.35 2.52
N TYR A 36 -4.83 11.19 2.06
CA TYR A 36 -6.03 11.11 1.22
C TYR A 36 -7.10 10.19 1.80
N LEU A 37 -6.76 8.95 2.17
CA LEU A 37 -7.76 8.00 2.66
C LEU A 37 -8.36 8.45 4.00
N LYS A 38 -7.51 8.83 4.96
CA LYS A 38 -7.94 9.29 6.29
C LYS A 38 -8.91 10.48 6.26
N PRO A 39 -8.65 11.59 5.54
CA PRO A 39 -9.63 12.67 5.45
C PRO A 39 -10.90 12.24 4.69
N LEU A 40 -10.80 11.36 3.70
CA LEU A 40 -11.97 10.88 2.94
C LEU A 40 -12.92 10.08 3.83
N ILE A 41 -12.42 9.10 4.58
CA ILE A 41 -13.26 8.29 5.49
C ILE A 41 -13.89 9.15 6.59
N CYS A 42 -13.15 10.15 7.10
CA CYS A 42 -13.65 11.08 8.10
C CYS A 42 -14.76 11.98 7.53
N ALA A 43 -14.65 12.41 6.27
CA ALA A 43 -15.65 13.24 5.61
C ALA A 43 -16.94 12.47 5.28
N LEU A 44 -16.85 11.15 5.08
CA LEU A 44 -17.99 10.28 4.79
C LEU A 44 -18.83 9.96 6.04
N ASP A 45 -18.32 10.23 7.25
CA ASP A 45 -18.98 9.98 8.55
C ASP A 45 -19.49 8.54 8.73
N ILE A 46 -18.75 7.58 8.17
CA ILE A 46 -19.10 6.14 8.15
C ILE A 46 -18.66 5.39 9.41
N GLY A 47 -18.47 6.11 10.53
CA GLY A 47 -18.03 5.54 11.81
C GLY A 47 -16.53 5.22 11.89
N VAL A 48 -15.76 5.33 10.82
CA VAL A 48 -14.28 5.19 10.86
C VAL A 48 -13.64 6.55 11.14
N ILE A 49 -12.94 6.65 12.27
CA ILE A 49 -12.33 7.91 12.74
C ILE A 49 -10.85 8.03 12.40
N ASN A 50 -10.18 6.92 12.08
CA ASN A 50 -8.78 6.92 11.74
C ASN A 50 -8.39 5.71 10.86
N ALA A 51 -7.34 5.88 10.08
CA ALA A 51 -6.70 4.81 9.33
C ALA A 51 -5.19 4.89 9.51
N VAL A 52 -4.56 3.73 9.76
CA VAL A 52 -3.12 3.62 10.02
C VAL A 52 -2.54 2.60 9.06
N TYR A 53 -1.52 3.00 8.30
CA TYR A 53 -0.73 2.08 7.50
C TYR A 53 0.42 1.53 8.35
N ARG A 54 0.58 0.20 8.36
CA ARG A 54 1.72 -0.49 8.96
C ARG A 54 2.26 -1.56 8.03
N LYS A 55 3.55 -1.84 8.18
CA LYS A 55 4.22 -2.91 7.44
C LYS A 55 4.79 -3.90 8.44
N THR A 56 4.61 -5.17 8.16
CA THR A 56 5.19 -6.27 8.94
C THR A 56 6.54 -6.68 8.35
N ASP A 57 7.35 -7.36 9.16
CA ASP A 57 8.67 -7.84 8.74
C ASP A 57 8.58 -8.82 7.56
N ASP A 58 7.49 -9.61 7.51
CA ASP A 58 7.15 -10.59 6.46
C ASP A 58 6.73 -9.98 5.12
N HIS A 59 6.93 -8.67 4.94
CA HIS A 59 6.55 -7.89 3.76
C HIS A 59 5.05 -7.66 3.57
N ASN A 60 4.19 -8.04 4.52
CA ASN A 60 2.77 -7.70 4.43
C ASN A 60 2.56 -6.23 4.75
N GLU A 61 1.75 -5.58 3.91
CA GLU A 61 1.29 -4.22 4.10
C GLU A 61 -0.14 -4.27 4.65
N ILE A 62 -0.39 -3.65 5.79
CA ILE A 62 -1.67 -3.69 6.48
C ILE A 62 -2.17 -2.26 6.70
N VAL A 63 -3.45 -2.04 6.41
CA VAL A 63 -4.15 -0.82 6.82
C VAL A 63 -5.13 -1.18 7.93
N THR A 64 -4.94 -0.58 9.10
CA THR A 64 -5.84 -0.71 10.24
C THR A 64 -6.83 0.44 10.24
N LEU A 65 -8.12 0.13 10.14
CA LEU A 65 -9.22 1.08 10.30
C LEU A 65 -9.66 1.08 11.77
N ILE A 66 -9.85 2.27 12.34
CA ILE A 66 -10.27 2.47 13.73
C ILE A 66 -11.65 3.12 13.73
N TYR A 67 -12.62 2.44 14.31
CA TYR A 67 -14.00 2.89 14.41
C TYR A 67 -14.22 3.73 15.67
N SER A 68 -15.26 4.55 15.65
CA SER A 68 -15.64 5.44 16.76
C SER A 68 -16.02 4.69 18.03
N ASP A 69 -16.49 3.45 17.94
CA ASP A 69 -16.80 2.60 19.10
C ASP A 69 -15.54 1.94 19.72
N GLY A 70 -14.38 2.10 19.08
CA GLY A 70 -13.13 1.46 19.48
C GLY A 70 -12.85 0.13 18.78
N TYR A 71 -13.77 -0.37 17.94
CA TYR A 71 -13.50 -1.53 17.10
C TYR A 71 -12.43 -1.22 16.05
N THR A 72 -11.64 -2.22 15.68
CA THR A 72 -10.58 -2.08 14.68
C THR A 72 -10.63 -3.22 13.68
N ILE A 73 -10.43 -2.90 12.40
CA ILE A 73 -10.33 -3.89 11.31
C ILE A 73 -8.97 -3.74 10.64
N ASP A 74 -8.29 -4.86 10.45
CA ASP A 74 -7.09 -4.95 9.64
C ASP A 74 -7.42 -5.40 8.22
N LYS A 75 -6.91 -4.66 7.23
CA LYS A 75 -6.96 -5.04 5.82
C LYS A 75 -5.55 -5.30 5.29
N ASP A 76 -5.32 -6.48 4.74
CA ASP A 76 -4.13 -6.75 3.94
C ASP A 76 -4.24 -5.97 2.63
N VAL A 77 -3.23 -5.17 2.33
CA VAL A 77 -3.18 -4.33 1.12
C VAL A 77 -1.90 -4.59 0.33
N THR A 78 -1.23 -5.72 0.57
CA THR A 78 0.09 -6.03 0.01
C THR A 78 0.05 -6.05 -1.52
N ALA A 79 -0.97 -6.70 -2.09
CA ALA A 79 -1.18 -6.78 -3.53
C ALA A 79 -2.05 -5.64 -4.07
N ASP A 80 -2.72 -4.87 -3.20
CA ASP A 80 -3.71 -3.90 -3.64
C ASP A 80 -3.12 -2.68 -4.30
N SER A 81 -3.85 -2.21 -5.31
CA SER A 81 -3.69 -0.87 -5.85
C SER A 81 -4.36 0.16 -4.92
N LEU A 82 -3.96 1.43 -5.03
CA LEU A 82 -4.56 2.50 -4.22
C LEU A 82 -6.07 2.63 -4.46
N SER A 83 -6.51 2.47 -5.71
CA SER A 83 -7.93 2.48 -6.06
C SER A 83 -8.67 1.29 -5.46
N ALA A 84 -8.10 0.08 -5.53
CA ALA A 84 -8.70 -1.09 -4.90
C ALA A 84 -8.85 -0.89 -3.38
N LEU A 85 -7.82 -0.41 -2.70
CA LEU A 85 -7.89 -0.05 -1.28
C LEU A 85 -9.01 0.96 -0.98
N THR A 86 -9.11 2.04 -1.75
CA THR A 86 -10.17 3.04 -1.56
C THR A 86 -11.56 2.45 -1.77
N PHE A 87 -11.75 1.69 -2.85
CA PHE A 87 -13.02 1.03 -3.10
C PHE A 87 -13.37 0.08 -1.98
N ASP A 88 -12.42 -0.73 -1.53
CA ASP A 88 -12.65 -1.75 -0.52
C ASP A 88 -12.98 -1.13 0.85
N VAL A 89 -12.39 0.03 1.17
CA VAL A 89 -12.73 0.79 2.38
C VAL A 89 -14.11 1.44 2.27
N ILE A 90 -14.49 1.97 1.11
CA ILE A 90 -15.80 2.65 0.93
C ILE A 90 -16.95 1.67 0.70
N LYS A 91 -16.71 0.55 0.02
CA LYS A 91 -17.71 -0.47 -0.37
C LYS A 91 -17.83 -1.62 0.63
N GLY A 92 -16.77 -1.89 1.40
CA GLY A 92 -16.76 -2.91 2.45
C GLY A 92 -17.35 -2.42 3.78
N LEU A 93 -17.92 -1.22 3.77
CA LEU A 93 -18.85 -0.66 4.75
C LEU A 93 -20.28 -0.78 4.20
#